data_AF-A0A3D3NS02-F1
#
_entry.id   AF-A0A3D3NS02-F1
#
_cell.length_a   1.000
_cell.length_b   1.000
_cell.length_c   1.000
_cell.angle_alpha   90.00
_cell.angle_beta   90.00
_cell.angle_gamma   90.00
#
_symmetry.space_group_name_H-M   'P 1'
#
loop_
_entity.id
_entity.type
_entity.pdbx_description
1 polymer ?
#
loop_
_entity_poly.entity_id
_entity_poly.type
_entity_poly.pdbx_seq_one_letter_code
_entity_poly.pdbx_strand_id
1 'polypeptide(L)'
;MTLLKPNSLAALLLSTAVPALADVTLPALFSDHMVMQADVNAPVWGWADAGEEVTVSLAGHQATARTGADGRWRTNLPPMKSRAEPLTLTVEGKNKLVIQDVLIGEVWLASGQSNMAFQFSRGQYAQAETEAAALPQVRMFTVKAQSTRAPQERCEGAWVVATPETVGAFSAVAWFFGKELHGRLGAPVGMINSSWGGTDIAAWTSEEAQAGVPALKEAMEAWKARAAAFDAAKAEAAHEKRLAAWKEAVRKAKAEGRPAPRGPRKEAHPDVSQNRPANLFNGMISPLIPYALRGAIWYQGEHNCATVEKASLYATQLPLLIQDWRARWDKELAFAWVQLPNFEQTAPRPLVREAMLKS
;
A
#
# COMPACT_ATOMS: atom_id res chain seq x y z
N MET A 1 -22.91 45.80 64.68
CA MET A 1 -23.14 44.56 63.90
C MET A 1 -23.26 44.96 62.45
N THR A 2 -22.15 44.97 61.72
CA THR A 2 -22.11 45.34 60.29
C THR A 2 -21.09 44.44 59.64
N LEU A 3 -21.57 43.39 58.96
CA LEU A 3 -20.76 42.38 58.28
C LEU A 3 -20.45 42.84 56.86
N LEU A 4 -19.16 43.00 56.57
CA LEU A 4 -18.60 43.26 55.24
C LEU A 4 -18.63 41.97 54.39
N LYS A 5 -19.05 42.10 53.12
CA LYS A 5 -19.04 41.04 52.11
C LYS A 5 -17.63 40.89 51.51
N PRO A 6 -17.15 39.66 51.22
CA PRO A 6 -15.91 39.45 50.46
C PRO A 6 -16.16 39.48 48.95
N ASN A 7 -15.35 40.25 48.22
CA ASN A 7 -15.29 40.26 46.76
C ASN A 7 -14.44 39.08 46.26
N SER A 8 -15.00 38.23 45.40
CA SER A 8 -14.27 37.17 44.70
C SER A 8 -13.59 37.74 43.47
N LEU A 9 -12.25 37.71 43.45
CA LEU A 9 -11.43 38.04 42.29
C LEU A 9 -11.32 36.79 41.39
N ALA A 10 -11.90 36.82 40.19
CA ALA A 10 -11.73 35.76 39.21
C ALA A 10 -10.42 35.96 38.44
N ALA A 11 -9.44 35.07 38.65
CA ALA A 11 -8.18 35.06 37.91
C ALA A 11 -8.40 34.39 36.54
N LEU A 12 -8.26 35.17 35.47
CA LEU A 12 -8.28 34.70 34.08
C LEU A 12 -6.92 34.07 33.76
N LEU A 13 -6.85 32.73 33.75
CA LEU A 13 -5.68 31.98 33.27
C LEU A 13 -5.64 32.06 31.73
N LEU A 14 -4.81 32.95 31.18
CA LEU A 14 -4.41 32.90 29.77
C LEU A 14 -3.50 31.68 29.57
N SER A 15 -4.03 30.61 28.98
CA SER A 15 -3.22 29.52 28.45
C SER A 15 -2.53 29.98 27.16
N THR A 16 -1.26 30.37 27.26
CA THR A 16 -0.41 30.54 26.07
C THR A 16 -0.15 29.17 25.47
N ALA A 17 -0.83 28.85 24.37
CA ALA A 17 -0.51 27.66 23.58
C ALA A 17 0.87 27.89 22.94
N VAL A 18 1.88 27.17 23.42
CA VAL A 18 3.16 27.08 22.72
C VAL A 18 2.88 26.29 21.43
N PRO A 19 3.11 26.86 20.24
CA PRO A 19 2.98 26.09 19.01
C PRO A 19 3.97 24.92 19.09
N ALA A 20 3.47 23.70 19.02
CA ALA A 20 4.32 22.53 18.82
C ALA A 20 4.99 22.69 17.46
N LEU A 21 6.30 22.99 17.46
CA LEU A 21 7.11 23.12 16.25
C LEU A 21 7.24 21.72 15.63
N ALA A 22 6.71 21.52 14.42
CA ALA A 22 6.84 20.26 13.72
C ALA A 22 8.02 20.34 12.74
N ASP A 23 9.06 19.55 13.00
CA ASP A 23 10.18 19.35 12.08
C ASP A 23 9.71 18.84 10.71
N VAL A 24 10.50 19.09 9.66
CA VAL A 24 10.29 18.47 8.34
C VAL A 24 10.25 16.96 8.51
N THR A 25 9.21 16.33 7.96
CA THR A 25 9.05 14.88 7.89
C THR A 25 8.69 14.43 6.48
N LEU A 26 9.09 13.21 6.13
CA LEU A 26 8.87 12.62 4.81
C LEU A 26 8.02 11.35 4.90
N PRO A 27 7.32 10.98 3.81
CA PRO A 27 6.77 9.64 3.65
C PRO A 27 7.85 8.56 3.76
N ALA A 28 7.48 7.35 4.22
CA ALA A 28 8.39 6.23 4.38
C ALA A 28 9.09 5.79 3.07
N LEU A 29 8.55 6.17 1.91
CA LEU A 29 9.17 5.95 0.59
C LEU A 29 10.50 6.67 0.41
N PHE A 30 10.72 7.78 1.12
CA PHE A 30 11.98 8.51 1.15
C PHE A 30 12.81 8.04 2.34
N SER A 31 13.42 6.87 2.18
CA SER A 31 14.32 6.26 3.15
C SER A 31 15.59 5.79 2.46
N ASP A 32 16.60 5.41 3.25
CA ASP A 32 17.83 4.83 2.72
C ASP A 32 17.52 3.67 1.75
N HIS A 33 18.39 3.51 0.77
CA HIS A 33 18.26 2.51 -0.30
C HIS A 33 17.11 2.76 -1.29
N MET A 34 16.42 3.90 -1.26
CA MET A 34 15.35 4.16 -2.24
C MET A 34 15.83 4.19 -3.70
N VAL A 35 14.91 3.92 -4.63
CA VAL A 35 15.11 4.10 -6.07
C VAL A 35 14.13 5.14 -6.58
N MET A 36 14.63 6.24 -7.15
CA MET A 36 13.84 7.32 -7.75
C MET A 36 13.67 7.09 -9.26
N GLN A 37 12.49 7.37 -9.80
CA GLN A 37 12.20 7.19 -11.24
C GLN A 37 13.04 8.15 -12.11
N ALA A 38 13.72 7.59 -13.11
CA ALA A 38 14.48 8.31 -14.11
C ALA A 38 13.58 8.99 -15.15
N ASP A 39 14.12 10.01 -15.83
CA ASP A 39 13.53 10.67 -17.00
C ASP A 39 12.16 11.34 -16.77
N VAL A 40 11.87 11.75 -15.53
CA VAL A 40 10.63 12.45 -15.17
C VAL A 40 10.90 13.60 -14.20
N ASN A 41 10.01 14.58 -14.14
CA ASN A 41 9.98 15.52 -13.02
C ASN A 41 9.58 14.74 -11.75
N ALA A 42 10.55 14.41 -10.91
CA ALA A 42 10.37 13.53 -9.77
C ALA A 42 9.82 14.31 -8.57
N PRO A 43 8.59 14.04 -8.12
CA PRO A 43 8.01 14.72 -6.98
C PRO A 43 8.69 14.28 -5.68
N VAL A 44 9.01 15.27 -4.85
CA VAL A 44 9.43 15.08 -3.46
C VAL A 44 8.50 15.90 -2.59
N TRP A 45 7.93 15.29 -1.57
CA TRP A 45 6.91 15.91 -0.73
C TRP A 45 7.03 15.44 0.71
N GLY A 46 6.39 16.19 1.60
CA GLY A 46 6.36 15.88 3.02
C GLY A 46 5.50 16.86 3.80
N TRP A 47 5.80 16.94 5.08
CA TRP A 47 5.13 17.85 6.02
C TRP A 47 6.15 18.67 6.78
N ALA A 48 5.79 19.90 7.14
CA ALA A 48 6.57 20.82 7.96
C ALA A 48 5.64 21.89 8.56
N ASP A 49 6.19 22.87 9.28
CA ASP A 49 5.41 24.02 9.75
C ASP A 49 4.89 24.87 8.57
N ALA A 50 3.68 25.42 8.70
CA ALA A 50 3.10 26.29 7.69
C ALA A 50 4.01 27.51 7.39
N GLY A 51 4.21 27.79 6.11
CA GLY A 51 5.07 28.87 5.63
C GLY A 51 6.56 28.55 5.62
N GLU A 52 7.00 27.42 6.18
CA GLU A 52 8.39 26.97 6.15
C GLU A 52 8.86 26.72 4.71
N GLU A 53 10.08 27.18 4.40
CA GLU A 53 10.72 26.88 3.13
C GLU A 53 11.55 25.60 3.27
N VAL A 54 11.31 24.65 2.37
CA VAL A 54 11.99 23.36 2.32
C VAL A 54 12.77 23.26 1.01
N THR A 55 14.03 22.89 1.10
CA THR A 55 14.96 22.71 -0.01
C THR A 55 15.32 21.24 -0.17
N VAL A 56 15.17 20.71 -1.36
CA VAL A 56 15.50 19.33 -1.72
C VAL A 56 16.69 19.35 -2.68
N SER A 57 17.74 18.57 -2.38
CA SER A 57 18.95 18.49 -3.21
C SER A 57 19.35 17.04 -3.49
N LEU A 58 19.67 16.73 -4.75
CA LEU A 58 20.12 15.41 -5.22
C LEU A 58 20.96 15.56 -6.49
N ALA A 59 22.11 14.89 -6.56
CA ALA A 59 22.97 14.88 -7.75
C ALA A 59 23.33 16.27 -8.33
N GLY A 60 23.49 17.28 -7.46
CA GLY A 60 23.76 18.67 -7.85
C GLY A 60 22.52 19.45 -8.35
N HIS A 61 21.37 18.80 -8.45
CA HIS A 61 20.09 19.47 -8.65
C HIS A 61 19.49 19.91 -7.33
N GLN A 62 18.75 21.01 -7.36
CA GLN A 62 18.07 21.57 -6.20
C GLN A 62 16.69 22.08 -6.60
N ALA A 63 15.72 21.92 -5.70
CA ALA A 63 14.38 22.48 -5.84
C ALA A 63 13.85 22.90 -4.47
N THR A 64 13.06 23.97 -4.42
CA THR A 64 12.49 24.49 -3.18
C THR A 64 10.96 24.44 -3.21
N ALA A 65 10.34 24.43 -2.04
CA ALA A 65 8.91 24.61 -1.87
C ALA A 65 8.62 25.36 -0.57
N ARG A 66 7.49 26.05 -0.53
CA ARG A 66 6.95 26.63 0.70
C ARG A 66 5.80 25.77 1.19
N THR A 67 5.81 25.47 2.48
CA THR A 67 4.81 24.65 3.14
C THR A 67 3.49 25.40 3.24
N GLY A 68 2.40 24.75 2.82
CA GLY A 68 1.05 25.27 2.87
C GLY A 68 0.51 25.39 4.30
N ALA A 69 -0.65 26.03 4.43
CA ALA A 69 -1.34 26.17 5.71
C ALA A 69 -1.81 24.83 6.31
N ASP A 70 -1.93 23.80 5.47
CA ASP A 70 -2.25 22.42 5.84
C ASP A 70 -1.01 21.61 6.26
N GLY A 71 0.15 22.25 6.36
CA GLY A 71 1.41 21.63 6.75
C GLY A 71 2.06 20.80 5.65
N ARG A 72 1.58 20.85 4.40
CA ARG A 72 2.12 20.06 3.28
C ARG A 72 3.05 20.90 2.42
N TRP A 73 4.09 20.27 1.89
CA TRP A 73 4.92 20.86 0.85
C TRP A 73 5.21 19.82 -0.23
N ARG A 74 5.42 20.29 -1.45
CA ARG A 74 5.86 19.48 -2.58
C ARG A 74 6.72 20.31 -3.50
N THR A 75 7.83 19.73 -3.96
CA THR A 75 8.63 20.25 -5.06
C THR A 75 8.90 19.13 -6.07
N ASN A 76 9.50 19.45 -7.22
CA ASN A 76 9.91 18.44 -8.19
C ASN A 76 11.38 18.63 -8.53
N LEU A 77 12.16 17.57 -8.42
CA LEU A 77 13.51 17.52 -9.00
C LEU A 77 13.39 17.37 -10.53
N PRO A 78 14.27 18.02 -11.32
CA PRO A 78 14.22 17.91 -12.77
C PRO A 78 14.52 16.48 -13.25
N PRO A 79 14.21 16.14 -14.51
CA PRO A 79 14.50 14.82 -15.06
C PRO A 79 15.98 14.48 -14.99
N MET A 80 16.29 13.34 -14.39
CA MET A 80 17.64 12.80 -14.27
C MET A 80 17.74 11.46 -15.01
N LYS A 81 18.91 11.21 -15.61
CA LYS A 81 19.20 9.93 -16.27
C LYS A 81 19.41 8.82 -15.24
N SER A 82 19.08 7.60 -15.64
CA SER A 82 19.37 6.39 -14.87
C SER A 82 20.83 6.37 -14.43
N ARG A 83 21.05 6.03 -13.16
CA ARG A 83 22.34 6.07 -12.49
C ARG A 83 22.40 5.02 -11.38
N ALA A 84 23.38 4.13 -11.49
CA ALA A 84 23.64 3.07 -10.52
C ALA A 84 24.60 3.49 -9.39
N GLU A 85 25.31 4.61 -9.51
CA GLU A 85 26.13 5.12 -8.41
C GLU A 85 25.23 5.66 -7.28
N PRO A 86 25.47 5.24 -6.02
CA PRO A 86 24.76 5.76 -4.86
C PRO A 86 24.85 7.27 -4.72
N LEU A 87 23.70 7.92 -4.53
CA LEU A 87 23.57 9.35 -4.29
C LEU A 87 23.04 9.63 -2.87
N THR A 88 23.19 10.88 -2.44
CA THR A 88 22.61 11.38 -1.20
C THR A 88 21.52 12.39 -1.51
N LEU A 89 20.29 12.09 -1.10
CA LEU A 89 19.17 13.03 -1.12
C LEU A 89 19.15 13.80 0.20
N THR A 90 19.19 15.13 0.12
CA THR A 90 19.09 16.00 1.30
C THR A 90 17.80 16.79 1.23
N VAL A 91 17.06 16.83 2.33
CA VAL A 91 15.88 17.68 2.52
C VAL A 91 16.12 18.58 3.72
N GLU A 92 16.12 19.89 3.49
CA GLU A 92 16.53 20.89 4.48
C GLU A 92 15.46 21.96 4.62
N GLY A 93 14.94 22.10 5.84
CA GLY A 93 14.10 23.20 6.30
C GLY A 93 14.67 23.74 7.61
N LYS A 94 13.89 23.74 8.69
CA LYS A 94 14.41 24.01 10.04
C LYS A 94 15.30 22.89 10.58
N ASN A 95 15.06 21.66 10.13
CA ASN A 95 15.91 20.49 10.34
C ASN A 95 16.44 19.96 9.00
N LYS A 96 17.42 19.06 9.07
CA LYS A 96 18.03 18.42 7.91
C LYS A 96 17.81 16.91 7.95
N LEU A 97 17.17 16.39 6.92
CA LEU A 97 17.04 14.96 6.65
C LEU A 97 18.03 14.56 5.56
N VAL A 98 18.74 13.46 5.78
CA VAL A 98 19.72 12.90 4.84
C VAL A 98 19.33 11.46 4.55
N ILE A 99 19.06 11.18 3.28
CA ILE A 99 18.72 9.85 2.78
C ILE A 99 19.89 9.36 1.92
N GLN A 100 20.45 8.23 2.30
CA GLN A 100 21.65 7.67 1.71
C GLN A 100 21.31 6.54 0.72
N ASP A 101 22.28 6.25 -0.13
CA ASP A 101 22.19 5.18 -1.12
C ASP A 101 20.94 5.30 -2.01
N VAL A 102 20.72 6.49 -2.57
CA VAL A 102 19.64 6.73 -3.53
C VAL A 102 20.11 6.37 -4.92
N LEU A 103 19.36 5.50 -5.61
CA LEU A 103 19.57 5.22 -7.04
C LEU A 103 18.54 5.94 -7.91
N ILE A 104 18.88 6.16 -9.17
CA ILE A 104 17.96 6.69 -10.18
C ILE A 104 17.77 5.61 -11.24
N GLY A 105 16.54 5.21 -11.50
CA GLY A 105 16.27 4.07 -12.39
C GLY A 105 14.79 3.89 -12.68
N GLU A 106 14.34 2.64 -12.83
CA GLU A 106 12.94 2.31 -13.09
C GLU A 106 12.21 1.97 -11.78
N VAL A 107 11.02 2.54 -11.58
CA VAL A 107 10.19 2.25 -10.42
C VAL A 107 8.85 1.68 -10.87
N TRP A 108 8.50 0.52 -10.31
CA TRP A 108 7.28 -0.20 -10.64
C TRP A 108 6.48 -0.56 -9.39
N LEU A 109 5.16 -0.41 -9.47
CA LEU A 109 4.23 -0.84 -8.42
C LEU A 109 3.76 -2.28 -8.68
N ALA A 110 4.07 -3.18 -7.78
CA ALA A 110 3.58 -4.55 -7.77
C ALA A 110 2.41 -4.68 -6.80
N SER A 111 1.21 -4.98 -7.33
CA SER A 111 -0.01 -5.02 -6.53
C SER A 111 -0.95 -6.18 -6.87
N GLY A 112 -1.91 -6.41 -5.98
CA GLY A 112 -2.89 -7.49 -6.10
C GLY A 112 -3.00 -8.30 -4.81
N GLN A 113 -3.23 -9.61 -4.94
CA GLN A 113 -3.53 -10.49 -3.81
C GLN A 113 -2.39 -11.47 -3.47
N SER A 114 -2.72 -12.64 -2.92
CA SER A 114 -1.78 -13.57 -2.29
C SER A 114 -0.71 -14.08 -3.24
N ASN A 115 -1.01 -14.14 -4.54
CA ASN A 115 -0.03 -14.55 -5.55
C ASN A 115 0.99 -13.44 -5.83
N MET A 116 0.57 -12.16 -5.81
CA MET A 116 1.52 -11.05 -5.78
C MET A 116 2.30 -11.00 -4.46
N ALA A 117 1.63 -11.24 -3.32
CA ALA A 117 2.26 -11.27 -2.00
C ALA A 117 3.10 -12.53 -1.73
N PHE A 118 3.17 -13.47 -2.67
CA PHE A 118 3.82 -14.75 -2.46
C PHE A 118 5.33 -14.56 -2.30
N GLN A 119 5.85 -14.90 -1.11
CA GLN A 119 7.25 -14.67 -0.78
C GLN A 119 8.18 -15.62 -1.53
N PHE A 120 9.33 -15.12 -1.98
CA PHE A 120 10.35 -15.90 -2.67
C PHE A 120 10.79 -17.13 -1.87
N SER A 121 11.00 -16.99 -0.56
CA SER A 121 11.37 -18.11 0.33
C SER A 121 10.37 -19.28 0.37
N ARG A 122 9.13 -19.06 -0.08
CA ARG A 122 8.09 -20.09 -0.14
C ARG A 122 8.03 -20.81 -1.48
N GLY A 123 8.76 -20.33 -2.48
CA GLY A 123 8.86 -20.98 -3.79
C GLY A 123 9.85 -22.15 -3.76
N GLN A 124 9.72 -23.04 -4.74
CA GLN A 124 10.66 -24.14 -4.98
C GLN A 124 11.63 -23.73 -6.07
N TYR A 125 12.60 -22.89 -5.71
CA TYR A 125 13.63 -22.41 -6.63
C TYR A 125 14.94 -23.18 -6.42
N ALA A 126 15.74 -23.33 -7.47
CA ALA A 126 17.10 -23.83 -7.32
C ALA A 126 17.92 -22.89 -6.43
N GLN A 127 18.85 -23.41 -5.63
CA GLN A 127 19.71 -22.60 -4.75
C GLN A 127 20.44 -21.48 -5.51
N ALA A 128 20.84 -21.74 -6.76
CA ALA A 128 21.46 -20.77 -7.64
C ALA A 128 20.61 -19.50 -7.86
N GLU A 129 19.27 -19.56 -7.76
CA GLU A 129 18.41 -18.37 -7.87
C GLU A 129 18.56 -17.44 -6.66
N THR A 130 18.74 -17.99 -5.46
CA THR A 130 19.02 -17.21 -4.25
C THR A 130 20.42 -16.60 -4.32
N GLU A 131 21.41 -17.37 -4.76
CA GLU A 131 22.80 -16.89 -4.91
C GLU A 131 22.90 -15.79 -5.98
N ALA A 132 22.15 -15.91 -7.07
CA ALA A 132 22.05 -14.89 -8.11
C ALA A 132 21.29 -13.63 -7.68
N ALA A 133 20.75 -13.58 -6.45
CA ALA A 133 20.07 -12.39 -5.92
C ALA A 133 21.03 -11.31 -5.39
N ALA A 134 22.34 -11.49 -5.51
CA ALA A 134 23.35 -10.46 -5.24
C ALA A 134 23.31 -9.32 -6.30
N LEU A 135 22.17 -8.64 -6.38
CA LEU A 135 21.85 -7.59 -7.36
C LEU A 135 21.44 -6.31 -6.62
N PRO A 136 22.39 -5.55 -6.03
CA PRO A 136 22.07 -4.43 -5.15
C PRO A 136 21.37 -3.24 -5.83
N GLN A 137 21.34 -3.24 -7.18
CA GLN A 137 20.60 -2.27 -7.99
C GLN A 137 19.10 -2.62 -8.12
N VAL A 138 18.69 -3.82 -7.71
CA VAL A 138 17.30 -4.23 -7.60
C VAL A 138 16.89 -4.16 -6.13
N ARG A 139 15.83 -3.41 -5.84
CA ARG A 139 15.41 -3.12 -4.47
C ARG A 139 13.91 -3.22 -4.34
N MET A 140 13.42 -3.57 -3.15
CA MET A 140 11.99 -3.70 -2.90
C MET A 140 11.55 -2.90 -1.68
N PHE A 141 10.55 -2.04 -1.86
CA PHE A 141 9.78 -1.45 -0.77
C PHE A 141 8.52 -2.28 -0.54
N THR A 142 8.32 -2.82 0.66
CA THR A 142 7.08 -3.55 0.98
C THR A 142 6.18 -2.70 1.85
N VAL A 143 4.99 -2.37 1.34
CA VAL A 143 3.96 -1.62 2.05
C VAL A 143 3.34 -2.53 3.11
N LYS A 144 3.30 -2.07 4.37
CA LYS A 144 2.60 -2.77 5.43
C LYS A 144 1.09 -2.79 5.15
N ALA A 145 0.49 -3.96 5.31
CA ALA A 145 -0.94 -4.18 5.15
C ALA A 145 -1.77 -3.27 6.05
N GLN A 146 -2.57 -2.39 5.45
CA GLN A 146 -3.48 -1.48 6.16
C GLN A 146 -4.82 -1.32 5.42
N SER A 147 -5.93 -1.54 6.14
CA SER A 147 -7.30 -1.41 5.62
C SER A 147 -7.98 -0.26 6.34
N THR A 148 -8.36 0.79 5.59
CA THR A 148 -8.92 2.02 6.17
C THR A 148 -9.99 2.63 5.30
N ARG A 149 -11.01 3.24 5.91
CA ARG A 149 -12.09 3.92 5.18
C ARG A 149 -11.68 5.27 4.58
N ALA A 150 -10.77 5.97 5.24
CA ALA A 150 -10.29 7.26 4.79
C ALA A 150 -8.94 7.09 4.06
N PRO A 151 -8.71 7.76 2.93
CA PRO A 151 -7.40 7.80 2.30
C PRO A 151 -6.31 8.18 3.30
N GLN A 152 -5.25 7.39 3.34
CA GLN A 152 -4.07 7.67 4.15
C GLN A 152 -3.06 8.43 3.30
N GLU A 153 -2.30 9.30 3.96
CA GLU A 153 -1.18 10.04 3.34
C GLU A 153 0.17 9.43 3.70
N ARG A 154 0.17 8.51 4.66
CA ARG A 154 1.35 7.84 5.19
C ARG A 154 1.12 6.34 5.19
N CYS A 155 2.16 5.59 4.84
CA CYS A 155 2.22 4.14 4.98
C CYS A 155 3.47 3.78 5.79
N GLU A 156 3.50 2.53 6.27
CA GLU A 156 4.70 1.92 6.82
C GLU A 156 5.35 1.00 5.78
N GLY A 157 6.67 0.94 5.76
CA GLY A 157 7.47 0.07 4.90
C GLY A 157 8.93 0.50 4.91
N ALA A 158 9.79 -0.26 4.24
CA ALA A 158 11.20 0.07 4.09
C ALA A 158 11.73 -0.47 2.76
N TRP A 159 12.67 0.25 2.15
CA TRP A 159 13.44 -0.24 1.02
C TRP A 159 14.46 -1.28 1.49
N VAL A 160 14.50 -2.42 0.79
CA VAL A 160 15.44 -3.50 1.06
C VAL A 160 16.22 -3.80 -0.22
N VAL A 161 17.55 -3.83 -0.09
CA VAL A 161 18.47 -4.20 -1.16
C VAL A 161 18.39 -5.69 -1.41
N ALA A 162 18.34 -6.13 -2.67
CA ALA A 162 18.38 -7.55 -3.00
C ALA A 162 19.77 -8.14 -2.73
N THR A 163 19.80 -9.13 -1.84
CA THR A 163 20.94 -10.00 -1.56
C THR A 163 20.43 -11.43 -1.35
N PRO A 164 21.30 -12.45 -1.35
CA PRO A 164 20.90 -13.82 -0.99
C PRO A 164 20.19 -13.92 0.38
N GLU A 165 20.53 -13.05 1.33
CA GLU A 165 19.96 -13.02 2.68
C GLU A 165 18.58 -12.35 2.74
N THR A 166 18.32 -11.35 1.88
CA THR A 166 17.11 -10.53 1.95
C THR A 166 16.03 -10.97 0.97
N VAL A 167 16.41 -11.53 -0.19
CA VAL A 167 15.48 -11.85 -1.29
C VAL A 167 14.36 -12.79 -0.85
N GLY A 168 14.61 -13.65 0.15
CA GLY A 168 13.61 -14.57 0.70
C GLY A 168 12.32 -13.90 1.17
N ALA A 169 12.38 -12.65 1.62
CA ALA A 169 11.21 -11.89 2.08
C ALA A 169 10.46 -11.17 0.94
N PHE A 170 11.04 -11.06 -0.25
CA PHE A 170 10.46 -10.33 -1.37
C PHE A 170 9.25 -11.06 -1.96
N SER A 171 8.34 -10.31 -2.59
CA SER A 171 7.39 -10.90 -3.53
C SER A 171 8.18 -11.59 -4.64
N ALA A 172 7.92 -12.88 -4.87
CA ALA A 172 8.58 -13.65 -5.92
C ALA A 172 8.28 -13.06 -7.31
N VAL A 173 7.02 -12.69 -7.56
CA VAL A 173 6.58 -12.12 -8.84
C VAL A 173 7.28 -10.78 -9.09
N ALA A 174 7.27 -9.89 -8.09
CA ALA A 174 7.93 -8.60 -8.22
C ALA A 174 9.46 -8.74 -8.34
N TRP A 175 10.06 -9.69 -7.63
CA TRP A 175 11.49 -10.01 -7.75
C TRP A 175 11.86 -10.42 -9.17
N PHE A 176 11.21 -11.44 -9.73
CA PHE A 176 11.56 -11.91 -11.07
C PHE A 176 11.28 -10.86 -12.15
N PHE A 177 10.20 -10.09 -12.02
CA PHE A 177 9.94 -8.95 -12.90
C PHE A 177 11.07 -7.91 -12.82
N GLY A 178 11.45 -7.50 -11.60
CA GLY A 178 12.50 -6.51 -11.39
C GLY A 178 13.89 -6.98 -11.84
N LYS A 179 14.24 -8.24 -11.56
CA LYS A 179 15.48 -8.90 -12.00
C LYS A 179 15.58 -8.93 -13.53
N GLU A 180 14.52 -9.37 -14.21
CA GLU A 180 14.48 -9.41 -15.68
C GLU A 180 14.55 -8.00 -16.29
N LEU A 181 13.80 -7.05 -15.71
CA LEU A 181 13.80 -5.67 -16.17
C LEU A 181 15.20 -5.03 -16.02
N HIS A 182 15.85 -5.24 -14.89
CA HIS A 182 17.22 -4.80 -14.64
C HIS A 182 18.18 -5.41 -15.67
N GLY A 183 18.11 -6.73 -15.90
CA GLY A 183 18.96 -7.42 -16.87
C GLY A 183 18.79 -6.93 -18.30
N ARG A 184 17.57 -6.52 -18.69
CA ARG A 184 17.28 -6.00 -20.04
C ARG A 184 17.69 -4.54 -20.23
N LEU A 185 17.53 -3.71 -19.21
CA LEU A 185 17.75 -2.27 -19.32
C LEU A 185 19.14 -1.82 -18.85
N GLY A 186 19.83 -2.62 -18.03
CA GLY A 186 21.06 -2.22 -17.36
C GLY A 186 20.88 -1.06 -16.37
N ALA A 187 19.64 -0.78 -15.94
CA ALA A 187 19.28 0.31 -15.04
C ALA A 187 18.87 -0.21 -13.66
N PRO A 188 19.08 0.54 -12.57
CA PRO A 188 18.50 0.20 -11.27
C PRO A 188 16.98 0.04 -11.33
N VAL A 189 16.44 -0.85 -10.49
CA VAL A 189 15.01 -1.14 -10.44
C VAL A 189 14.51 -1.13 -9.00
N GLY A 190 13.54 -0.26 -8.72
CA GLY A 190 12.78 -0.25 -7.48
C GLY A 190 11.40 -0.87 -7.65
N MET A 191 11.12 -1.93 -6.91
CA MET A 191 9.79 -2.54 -6.84
C MET A 191 9.07 -2.07 -5.58
N ILE A 192 7.90 -1.46 -5.72
CA ILE A 192 7.02 -1.17 -4.58
C ILE A 192 5.98 -2.29 -4.51
N ASN A 193 6.06 -3.15 -3.51
CA ASN A 193 5.09 -4.21 -3.28
C ASN A 193 3.97 -3.72 -2.36
N SER A 194 2.78 -3.51 -2.93
CA SER A 194 1.55 -3.19 -2.22
C SER A 194 0.49 -4.26 -2.53
N SER A 195 0.53 -5.37 -1.80
CA SER A 195 -0.33 -6.54 -2.05
C SER A 195 -0.89 -7.16 -0.77
N TRP A 196 -2.08 -7.75 -0.85
CA TRP A 196 -2.73 -8.41 0.29
C TRP A 196 -3.62 -9.58 -0.16
N GLY A 197 -3.34 -10.78 0.37
CA GLY A 197 -4.10 -12.00 0.08
C GLY A 197 -5.60 -12.00 0.41
N GLY A 198 -6.39 -12.63 -0.47
CA GLY A 198 -7.83 -12.80 -0.28
C GLY A 198 -8.63 -11.52 -0.45
N THR A 199 -8.25 -10.70 -1.44
CA THR A 199 -8.85 -9.38 -1.67
C THR A 199 -9.57 -9.30 -3.00
N ASP A 200 -10.73 -8.64 -3.01
CA ASP A 200 -11.48 -8.27 -4.21
C ASP A 200 -10.91 -7.02 -4.86
N ILE A 201 -10.97 -6.91 -6.19
CA ILE A 201 -10.48 -5.73 -6.93
C ILE A 201 -11.14 -4.41 -6.50
N ALA A 202 -12.39 -4.45 -6.04
CA ALA A 202 -13.13 -3.29 -5.52
C ALA A 202 -12.43 -2.62 -4.34
N ALA A 203 -11.67 -3.38 -3.54
CA ALA A 203 -10.92 -2.84 -2.41
C ALA A 203 -9.73 -1.96 -2.85
N TRP A 204 -9.23 -2.16 -4.08
CA TRP A 204 -8.03 -1.52 -4.64
C TRP A 204 -8.32 -0.35 -5.58
N THR A 205 -9.60 -0.06 -5.82
CA THR A 205 -10.06 1.08 -6.63
C THR A 205 -10.68 2.13 -5.71
N SER A 206 -10.49 3.41 -5.99
CA SER A 206 -11.06 4.48 -5.16
C SER A 206 -12.59 4.41 -5.11
N GLU A 207 -13.19 4.91 -4.01
CA GLU A 207 -14.65 4.91 -3.85
C GLU A 207 -15.30 5.88 -4.86
N GLU A 208 -14.62 7.00 -5.16
CA GLU A 208 -15.00 7.99 -6.17
C GLU A 208 -15.13 7.37 -7.57
N ALA A 209 -14.11 6.64 -8.04
CA ALA A 209 -14.14 6.00 -9.35
C ALA A 209 -15.26 4.96 -9.46
N GLN A 210 -15.53 4.21 -8.39
CA GLN A 210 -16.58 3.19 -8.37
C GLN A 210 -18.00 3.76 -8.29
N ALA A 211 -18.20 4.87 -7.56
CA ALA A 211 -19.51 5.48 -7.38
C ALA A 211 -20.15 5.94 -8.70
N GLY A 212 -19.33 6.27 -9.69
CA GLY A 212 -19.78 6.68 -11.03
C GLY A 212 -20.21 5.53 -11.94
N VAL A 213 -20.06 4.27 -11.54
CA VAL A 213 -20.28 3.12 -12.42
C VAL A 213 -21.59 2.39 -12.08
N PRO A 214 -22.64 2.47 -12.92
CA PRO A 214 -23.95 1.89 -12.62
C PRO A 214 -23.92 0.39 -12.27
N ALA A 215 -23.09 -0.39 -12.98
CA ALA A 215 -22.94 -1.83 -12.77
C ALA A 215 -22.40 -2.19 -11.37
N LEU A 216 -21.72 -1.26 -10.68
CA LEU A 216 -21.14 -1.50 -9.35
C LEU A 216 -22.06 -1.05 -8.21
N LYS A 217 -23.13 -0.29 -8.51
CA LYS A 217 -24.00 0.32 -7.50
C LYS A 217 -24.54 -0.68 -6.50
N GLU A 218 -25.08 -1.80 -6.97
CA GLU A 218 -25.66 -2.83 -6.10
C GLU A 218 -24.61 -3.44 -5.16
N ALA A 219 -23.41 -3.74 -5.66
CA ALA A 219 -22.33 -4.27 -4.84
C ALA A 219 -21.88 -3.26 -3.76
N MET A 220 -21.83 -1.97 -4.10
CA MET A 220 -21.49 -0.90 -3.16
C MET A 220 -22.57 -0.73 -2.07
N GLU A 221 -23.85 -0.73 -2.44
CA GLU A 221 -24.97 -0.62 -1.49
C GLU A 221 -25.07 -1.86 -0.60
N ALA A 222 -24.77 -3.06 -1.12
CA ALA A 222 -24.73 -4.29 -0.33
C ALA A 222 -23.69 -4.20 0.80
N TRP A 223 -22.53 -3.55 0.56
CA TRP A 223 -21.54 -3.30 1.61
C TRP A 223 -22.05 -2.34 2.69
N LYS A 224 -22.73 -1.26 2.30
CA LYS A 224 -23.35 -0.31 3.24
C LYS A 224 -24.41 -0.99 4.09
N ALA A 225 -25.30 -1.77 3.47
CA ALA A 225 -26.32 -2.54 4.16
C ALA A 225 -25.70 -3.56 5.13
N ARG A 226 -24.63 -4.25 4.72
CA ARG A 226 -23.90 -5.20 5.57
C ARG A 226 -23.29 -4.50 6.80
N ALA A 227 -22.68 -3.32 6.62
CA ALA A 227 -22.14 -2.54 7.71
C ALA A 227 -23.24 -2.09 8.69
N ALA A 228 -24.36 -1.58 8.18
CA ALA A 228 -25.49 -1.13 8.99
C ALA A 228 -26.15 -2.28 9.77
N ALA A 229 -26.18 -3.50 9.21
CA ALA A 229 -26.76 -4.68 9.83
C ALA A 229 -25.81 -5.41 10.81
N PHE A 230 -24.59 -4.92 11.02
CA PHE A 230 -23.62 -5.59 11.88
C PHE A 230 -24.02 -5.50 13.36
N ASP A 231 -24.18 -6.66 13.99
CA ASP A 231 -24.46 -6.78 15.42
C ASP A 231 -23.21 -7.31 16.15
N ALA A 232 -22.56 -6.42 16.90
CA ALA A 232 -21.34 -6.73 17.64
C ALA A 232 -21.57 -7.75 18.76
N ALA A 233 -22.73 -7.71 19.43
CA ALA A 233 -23.05 -8.64 20.51
C ALA A 233 -23.29 -10.05 19.96
N LYS A 234 -24.01 -10.16 18.84
CA LYS A 234 -24.21 -11.43 18.13
C LYS A 234 -22.89 -11.99 17.59
N ALA A 235 -22.02 -11.13 17.03
CA ALA A 235 -20.69 -11.53 16.56
C ALA A 235 -19.82 -12.07 17.70
N GLU A 236 -19.89 -11.44 18.88
CA GLU A 236 -19.18 -11.88 20.09
C GLU A 236 -19.71 -13.23 20.58
N ALA A 237 -21.02 -13.37 20.76
CA ALA A 237 -21.63 -14.63 21.20
C ALA A 237 -21.30 -15.79 20.25
N ALA A 238 -21.29 -15.54 18.93
CA ALA A 238 -20.89 -16.53 17.93
C ALA A 238 -19.39 -16.86 18.01
N HIS A 239 -18.53 -15.88 18.32
CA HIS A 239 -17.10 -16.11 18.51
C HIS A 239 -16.85 -16.97 19.75
N GLU A 240 -17.47 -16.67 20.89
CA GLU A 240 -17.35 -17.46 22.12
C GLU A 240 -17.79 -18.91 21.93
N LYS A 241 -18.91 -19.14 21.23
CA LYS A 241 -19.35 -20.50 20.88
C LYS A 241 -18.30 -21.25 20.03
N ARG A 242 -17.72 -20.58 19.02
CA ARG A 242 -16.65 -21.17 18.19
C ARG A 242 -15.38 -21.40 18.99
N LEU A 243 -15.04 -20.51 19.92
CA LEU A 243 -13.87 -20.61 20.77
C LEU A 243 -13.97 -21.79 21.73
N ALA A 244 -15.14 -22.02 22.32
CA ALA A 244 -15.42 -23.20 23.14
C ALA A 244 -15.26 -24.50 22.34
N ALA A 245 -15.85 -24.57 21.13
CA ALA A 245 -15.70 -25.73 20.24
C ALA A 245 -14.25 -25.96 19.81
N TRP A 246 -13.53 -24.88 19.51
CA TRP A 246 -12.11 -24.95 19.14
C TRP A 246 -11.23 -25.45 20.29
N LYS A 247 -11.46 -24.99 21.52
CA LYS A 247 -10.74 -25.48 22.72
C LYS A 247 -10.91 -27.00 22.87
N GLU A 248 -12.10 -27.54 22.62
CA GLU A 248 -12.33 -28.99 22.62
C GLU A 248 -11.57 -29.69 21.48
N ALA A 249 -11.64 -29.14 20.26
CA ALA A 249 -10.92 -29.69 19.12
C ALA A 249 -9.38 -29.70 19.32
N VAL A 250 -8.83 -28.70 19.99
CA VAL A 250 -7.40 -28.64 20.38
C VAL A 250 -7.07 -29.74 21.38
N ARG A 251 -7.90 -29.95 22.41
CA ARG A 251 -7.68 -31.04 23.39
C ARG A 251 -7.67 -32.40 22.69
N LYS A 252 -8.63 -32.65 21.79
CA LYS A 252 -8.69 -33.87 20.98
C LYS A 252 -7.48 -34.04 20.07
N ALA A 253 -7.08 -32.99 19.33
CA ALA A 253 -5.90 -33.04 18.48
C ALA A 253 -4.62 -33.37 19.27
N LYS A 254 -4.45 -32.76 20.46
CA LYS A 254 -3.33 -33.04 21.34
C LYS A 254 -3.32 -34.49 21.84
N ALA A 255 -4.48 -35.02 22.26
CA ALA A 255 -4.60 -36.41 22.70
C ALA A 255 -4.23 -37.42 21.60
N GLU A 256 -4.42 -37.05 20.33
CA GLU A 256 -4.12 -37.87 19.17
C GLU A 256 -2.75 -37.57 18.53
N GLY A 257 -1.91 -36.73 19.17
CA GLY A 257 -0.60 -36.36 18.62
C GLY A 257 -0.66 -35.53 17.33
N ARG A 258 -1.80 -34.92 17.02
CA ARG A 258 -2.02 -34.10 15.82
C ARG A 258 -1.78 -32.61 16.11
N PRO A 259 -1.35 -31.81 15.11
CA PRO A 259 -1.26 -30.36 15.26
C PRO A 259 -2.60 -29.74 15.66
N ALA A 260 -2.54 -28.73 16.53
CA ALA A 260 -3.73 -27.99 16.94
C ALA A 260 -4.40 -27.31 15.72
N PRO A 261 -5.74 -27.38 15.59
CA PRO A 261 -6.44 -26.65 14.54
C PRO A 261 -6.26 -25.15 14.72
N ARG A 262 -6.40 -24.39 13.63
CA ARG A 262 -6.36 -22.92 13.68
C ARG A 262 -7.53 -22.38 14.51
N GLY A 263 -7.24 -21.40 15.36
CA GLY A 263 -8.24 -20.71 16.17
C GLY A 263 -9.28 -19.96 15.34
N PRO A 264 -10.53 -19.85 15.82
CA PRO A 264 -11.54 -19.04 15.16
C PRO A 264 -11.14 -17.57 15.21
N ARG A 265 -11.51 -16.81 14.18
CA ARG A 265 -11.40 -15.35 14.18
C ARG A 265 -12.72 -14.74 14.67
N LYS A 266 -12.63 -13.66 15.42
CA LYS A 266 -13.80 -12.82 15.71
C LYS A 266 -14.21 -12.12 14.42
N GLU A 267 -15.52 -12.08 14.15
CA GLU A 267 -16.02 -11.30 13.03
C GLU A 267 -15.86 -9.81 13.36
N ALA A 268 -15.11 -9.11 12.52
CA ALA A 268 -14.91 -7.68 12.65
C ALA A 268 -16.02 -6.92 11.92
N HIS A 269 -16.23 -5.66 12.32
CA HIS A 269 -17.15 -4.77 11.64
C HIS A 269 -16.82 -4.70 10.13
N PRO A 270 -17.81 -4.77 9.21
CA PRO A 270 -17.55 -4.76 7.76
C PRO A 270 -16.70 -3.57 7.29
N ASP A 271 -16.81 -2.43 7.97
CA ASP A 271 -16.03 -1.22 7.67
C ASP A 271 -14.52 -1.36 7.77
N VAL A 272 -14.01 -2.28 8.59
CA VAL A 272 -12.56 -2.52 8.69
C VAL A 272 -12.08 -3.63 7.77
N SER A 273 -12.99 -4.26 7.02
CA SER A 273 -12.66 -5.35 6.11
C SER A 273 -11.71 -4.90 5.01
N GLN A 274 -10.67 -5.69 4.76
CA GLN A 274 -9.81 -5.55 3.59
C GLN A 274 -10.55 -5.70 2.26
N ASN A 275 -11.79 -6.21 2.28
CA ASN A 275 -12.64 -6.38 1.09
C ASN A 275 -13.73 -5.31 0.95
N ARG A 276 -13.84 -4.40 1.92
CA ARG A 276 -14.72 -3.24 1.72
C ARG A 276 -14.17 -2.44 0.53
N PRO A 277 -15.03 -2.00 -0.41
CA PRO A 277 -14.61 -1.16 -1.52
C PRO A 277 -13.74 0.01 -1.06
N ALA A 278 -12.68 0.29 -1.82
CA ALA A 278 -11.67 1.32 -1.60
C ALA A 278 -10.78 1.20 -0.35
N ASN A 279 -11.02 0.27 0.58
CA ASN A 279 -10.27 0.28 1.84
C ASN A 279 -8.76 0.06 1.67
N LEU A 280 -8.34 -0.75 0.69
CA LEU A 280 -6.93 -1.00 0.40
C LEU A 280 -6.34 0.04 -0.54
N PHE A 281 -7.14 0.61 -1.45
CA PHE A 281 -6.76 1.83 -2.16
C PHE A 281 -6.37 2.91 -1.14
N ASN A 282 -7.25 3.18 -0.18
CA ASN A 282 -7.06 4.20 0.84
C ASN A 282 -5.85 3.92 1.75
N GLY A 283 -5.69 2.68 2.21
CA GLY A 283 -4.64 2.33 3.16
C GLY A 283 -3.27 2.04 2.54
N MET A 284 -3.22 1.57 1.28
CA MET A 284 -2.01 0.99 0.70
C MET A 284 -1.61 1.54 -0.68
N ILE A 285 -2.49 2.29 -1.36
CA ILE A 285 -2.20 2.90 -2.66
C ILE A 285 -2.13 4.43 -2.53
N SER A 286 -3.10 5.03 -1.85
CA SER A 286 -3.19 6.48 -1.61
C SER A 286 -1.90 7.06 -1.01
N PRO A 287 -1.24 6.44 -0.01
CA PRO A 287 0.01 6.96 0.53
C PRO A 287 1.19 6.97 -0.44
N LEU A 288 1.08 6.22 -1.55
CA LEU A 288 2.13 6.13 -2.56
C LEU A 288 2.00 7.24 -3.60
N ILE A 289 0.87 7.94 -3.66
CA ILE A 289 0.65 9.05 -4.57
C ILE A 289 1.33 10.30 -3.96
N PRO A 290 2.18 11.04 -4.70
CA PRO A 290 2.43 10.96 -6.13
C PRO A 290 3.82 10.37 -6.50
N TYR A 291 4.36 9.38 -5.77
CA TYR A 291 5.68 8.80 -6.07
C TYR A 291 5.79 8.46 -7.55
N ALA A 292 6.84 8.92 -8.24
CA ALA A 292 6.93 8.70 -9.68
C ALA A 292 7.13 7.21 -9.99
N LEU A 293 6.31 6.69 -10.92
CA LEU A 293 6.32 5.30 -11.36
C LEU A 293 6.40 5.25 -12.89
N ARG A 294 7.06 4.22 -13.43
CA ARG A 294 6.96 3.85 -14.85
C ARG A 294 5.66 3.10 -15.14
N GLY A 295 5.26 2.24 -14.22
CA GLY A 295 4.12 1.36 -14.41
C GLY A 295 3.76 0.52 -13.19
N ALA A 296 2.76 -0.34 -13.39
CA ALA A 296 2.29 -1.28 -12.40
C ALA A 296 2.15 -2.69 -12.98
N ILE A 297 2.42 -3.69 -12.15
CA ILE A 297 2.10 -5.09 -12.39
C ILE A 297 1.01 -5.55 -11.43
N TRP A 298 -0.01 -6.21 -11.96
CA TRP A 298 -1.21 -6.59 -11.22
C TRP A 298 -1.43 -8.10 -11.24
N TYR A 299 -1.50 -8.73 -10.07
CA TYR A 299 -1.84 -10.15 -9.96
C TYR A 299 -2.93 -10.35 -8.92
N GLN A 300 -4.17 -10.31 -9.40
CA GLN A 300 -5.37 -10.53 -8.62
C GLN A 300 -6.51 -11.02 -9.48
N GLY A 301 -7.47 -11.69 -8.83
CA GLY A 301 -8.76 -12.05 -9.43
C GLY A 301 -9.35 -13.30 -8.79
N GLU A 302 -8.55 -14.10 -8.07
CA GLU A 302 -9.03 -15.38 -7.54
C GLU A 302 -10.13 -15.19 -6.48
N HIS A 303 -10.07 -14.13 -5.68
CA HIS A 303 -11.15 -13.88 -4.72
C HIS A 303 -12.42 -13.32 -5.40
N ASN A 304 -12.29 -12.64 -6.54
CA ASN A 304 -13.42 -12.28 -7.39
C ASN A 304 -14.10 -13.51 -8.01
N CYS A 305 -13.40 -14.65 -8.11
CA CYS A 305 -13.99 -15.93 -8.51
C CYS A 305 -14.82 -16.60 -7.39
N ALA A 306 -15.03 -15.97 -6.22
CA ALA A 306 -15.80 -16.57 -5.14
C ALA A 306 -17.29 -16.75 -5.46
N THR A 307 -17.85 -15.89 -6.32
CA THR A 307 -19.25 -16.00 -6.78
C THR A 307 -19.38 -15.55 -8.24
N VAL A 308 -20.45 -15.97 -8.91
CA VAL A 308 -20.74 -15.57 -10.30
C VAL A 308 -20.95 -14.06 -10.41
N GLU A 309 -21.61 -13.46 -9.42
CA GLU A 309 -21.88 -12.03 -9.38
C GLU A 309 -20.57 -11.23 -9.34
N LYS A 310 -19.64 -11.60 -8.44
CA LYS A 310 -18.34 -10.94 -8.34
C LYS A 310 -17.50 -11.10 -9.60
N ALA A 311 -17.50 -12.30 -10.19
CA ALA A 311 -16.73 -12.58 -11.39
C ALA A 311 -17.25 -11.81 -12.61
N SER A 312 -18.57 -11.64 -12.70
CA SER A 312 -19.23 -10.93 -13.80
C SER A 312 -18.90 -9.43 -13.81
N LEU A 313 -18.58 -8.84 -12.66
CA LEU A 313 -18.19 -7.43 -12.55
C LEU A 313 -16.73 -7.18 -12.96
N TYR A 314 -15.90 -8.21 -13.08
CA TYR A 314 -14.45 -8.05 -13.26
C TYR A 314 -14.08 -7.34 -14.59
N ALA A 315 -14.85 -7.59 -15.65
CA ALA A 315 -14.68 -6.93 -16.95
C ALA A 315 -14.90 -5.41 -16.90
N THR A 316 -15.66 -4.94 -15.91
CA THR A 316 -15.82 -3.50 -15.64
C THR A 316 -14.76 -3.00 -14.66
N GLN A 317 -14.44 -3.79 -13.63
CA GLN A 317 -13.58 -3.35 -12.53
C GLN A 317 -12.10 -3.24 -12.90
N LEU A 318 -11.57 -4.14 -13.75
CA LEU A 318 -10.15 -4.08 -14.12
C LEU A 318 -9.80 -2.82 -14.93
N PRO A 319 -10.51 -2.49 -16.03
CA PRO A 319 -10.27 -1.23 -16.74
C PRO A 319 -10.49 -0.01 -15.85
N LEU A 320 -11.48 -0.04 -14.96
CA LEU A 320 -11.75 1.05 -14.01
C LEU A 320 -10.57 1.28 -13.06
N LEU A 321 -9.99 0.21 -12.50
CA LEU A 321 -8.82 0.31 -11.63
C LEU A 321 -7.65 0.96 -12.37
N ILE A 322 -7.38 0.52 -13.60
CA ILE A 322 -6.30 1.04 -14.43
C ILE A 322 -6.50 2.54 -14.69
N GLN A 323 -7.72 2.94 -15.06
CA GLN A 323 -8.06 4.34 -15.33
C GLN A 323 -7.99 5.21 -14.07
N ASP A 324 -8.50 4.72 -12.93
CA ASP A 324 -8.41 5.40 -11.64
C ASP A 324 -6.94 5.65 -11.29
N TRP A 325 -6.07 4.64 -11.36
CA TRP A 325 -4.66 4.81 -11.01
C TRP A 325 -3.93 5.75 -11.98
N ARG A 326 -4.19 5.67 -13.28
CA ARG A 326 -3.62 6.64 -14.24
C ARG A 326 -4.03 8.08 -13.94
N ALA A 327 -5.30 8.29 -13.59
CA ALA A 327 -5.81 9.60 -13.20
C ALA A 327 -5.17 10.11 -11.90
N ARG A 328 -5.00 9.24 -10.89
CA ARG A 328 -4.38 9.59 -9.60
C ARG A 328 -2.91 9.98 -9.72
N TRP A 329 -2.18 9.33 -10.63
CA TRP A 329 -0.78 9.68 -10.91
C TRP A 329 -0.62 10.79 -11.96
N ASP A 330 -1.70 11.17 -12.66
CA ASP A 330 -1.67 12.05 -13.83
C ASP A 330 -0.63 11.59 -14.88
N LYS A 331 -0.64 10.28 -15.15
CA LYS A 331 0.30 9.60 -16.05
C LYS A 331 -0.34 8.41 -16.75
N GLU A 332 0.03 8.22 -18.01
CA GLU A 332 -0.19 6.96 -18.74
C GLU A 332 0.80 5.89 -18.25
N LEU A 333 0.56 5.37 -17.05
CA LEU A 333 1.32 4.27 -16.47
C LEU A 333 1.20 3.04 -17.37
N ALA A 334 2.34 2.39 -17.64
CA ALA A 334 2.34 1.04 -18.19
C ALA A 334 1.64 0.10 -17.21
N PHE A 335 0.76 -0.77 -17.71
CA PHE A 335 0.02 -1.71 -16.88
C PHE A 335 0.17 -3.11 -17.48
N ALA A 336 0.60 -4.06 -16.66
CA ALA A 336 0.61 -5.47 -17.03
C ALA A 336 -0.13 -6.25 -15.95
N TRP A 337 -0.86 -7.29 -16.34
CA TRP A 337 -1.56 -8.16 -15.40
C TRP A 337 -1.39 -9.63 -15.74
N VAL A 338 -1.54 -10.46 -14.73
CA VAL A 338 -1.43 -11.92 -14.87
C VAL A 338 -2.83 -12.50 -15.05
N GLN A 339 -3.04 -13.20 -16.16
CA GLN A 339 -4.23 -14.02 -16.33
C GLN A 339 -4.21 -15.15 -15.28
N LEU A 340 -5.29 -15.29 -14.51
CA LEU A 340 -5.37 -16.31 -13.45
C LEU A 340 -5.06 -17.72 -13.97
N PRO A 341 -4.27 -18.54 -13.28
CA PRO A 341 -3.99 -19.91 -13.73
C PRO A 341 -5.28 -20.74 -13.85
N ASN A 342 -5.26 -21.72 -14.74
CA ASN A 342 -6.39 -22.62 -15.01
C ASN A 342 -6.55 -23.70 -13.91
N PHE A 343 -6.66 -23.24 -12.66
CA PHE A 343 -6.81 -24.07 -11.47
C PHE A 343 -8.29 -24.42 -11.26
N GLU A 344 -8.58 -25.71 -11.06
CA GLU A 344 -9.90 -26.28 -10.76
C GLU A 344 -11.02 -26.09 -11.81
N GLN A 345 -10.80 -25.39 -12.93
CA GLN A 345 -11.67 -25.28 -14.13
C GLN A 345 -13.19 -25.07 -13.89
N THR A 346 -13.60 -24.64 -12.71
CA THR A 346 -15.01 -24.43 -12.36
C THR A 346 -15.46 -23.00 -12.65
N ALA A 347 -16.73 -22.84 -13.02
CA ALA A 347 -17.38 -21.54 -12.94
C ALA A 347 -17.26 -21.04 -11.49
N PRO A 348 -16.86 -19.77 -11.26
CA PRO A 348 -16.88 -18.65 -12.20
C PRO A 348 -15.49 -18.19 -12.72
N ARG A 349 -14.42 -18.99 -12.57
CA ARG A 349 -13.05 -18.60 -12.95
C ARG A 349 -12.87 -18.26 -14.45
N PRO A 350 -13.52 -18.94 -15.41
CA PRO A 350 -13.45 -18.55 -16.82
C PRO A 350 -13.89 -17.11 -17.10
N LEU A 351 -14.88 -16.59 -16.37
CA LEU A 351 -15.38 -15.21 -16.56
C LEU A 351 -14.30 -14.17 -16.23
N VAL A 352 -13.59 -14.35 -15.11
CA VAL A 352 -12.49 -13.45 -14.72
C VAL A 352 -11.32 -13.54 -15.70
N ARG A 353 -10.98 -14.76 -16.15
CA ARG A 353 -9.91 -14.97 -17.16
C ARG A 353 -10.25 -14.31 -18.50
N GLU A 354 -11.50 -14.40 -18.94
CA GLU A 354 -11.98 -13.78 -20.18
C GLU A 354 -12.01 -12.25 -20.06
N ALA A 355 -12.47 -11.72 -18.93
CA ALA A 355 -12.43 -10.29 -18.63
C ALA A 355 -11.00 -9.72 -18.76
N MET A 356 -10.00 -10.42 -18.23
CA MET A 356 -8.59 -10.04 -18.34
C MET A 356 -8.04 -10.03 -19.78
N LEU A 357 -8.63 -10.78 -20.72
CA LEU A 357 -8.19 -10.77 -22.12
C LEU A 357 -8.78 -9.61 -22.92
N LYS A 358 -9.93 -9.08 -22.48
CA LYS A 358 -10.67 -8.02 -23.16
C LYS A 358 -10.33 -6.61 -22.63
N SER A 359 -9.56 -6.53 -21.55
CA SER A 359 -9.26 -5.29 -20.81
C SER A 359 -8.07 -4.52 -21.38
#